data_AF-A0A8H9KFL8-F1
#
_entry.id   AF-A0A8H9KFL8-F1
#
_cell.length_a   1.000
_cell.length_b   1.000
_cell.length_c   1.000
_cell.angle_alpha   90.00
_cell.angle_beta   90.00
_cell.angle_gamma   90.00
#
_symmetry.space_group_name_H-M   'P 1'
#
loop_
_entity.id
_entity.type
_entity.pdbx_description
1 polymer ?
#
loop_
_entity_poly.entity_id
_entity_poly.type
_entity_poly.pdbx_seq_one_letter_code
_entity_poly.pdbx_strand_id
1 'polypeptide(L)' 'MAHAPKSDDETESVTNFFNILHSVEQAKRLDEIEPGKFEYTMYSDCMNLDKGILYFTTYDNNQIDAVDMNN' A
#
# COMPACT_ATOMS: atom_id res chain seq x y z
N MET A 1 -3.82 -10.84 16.97
CA MET A 1 -3.07 -10.39 15.78
C MET A 1 -2.97 -8.88 15.86
N ALA A 2 -1.94 -8.34 16.52
CA ALA A 2 -1.79 -6.90 16.80
C ALA A 2 -0.33 -6.57 17.15
N HIS A 3 0.59 -6.75 16.21
CA HIS A 3 2.03 -6.49 16.43
C HIS A 3 2.63 -5.47 15.44
N ALA A 4 1.81 -4.89 14.55
CA ALA A 4 2.26 -3.72 13.81
C ALA A 4 2.40 -2.56 14.83
N PRO A 5 3.60 -1.95 14.94
CA PRO A 5 3.80 -0.83 15.85
C PRO A 5 2.80 0.28 15.51
N LYS A 6 1.99 0.67 16.49
CA LYS A 6 1.08 1.81 16.39
C LYS A 6 1.87 3.07 16.74
N SER A 7 1.91 4.03 15.83
CA SER A 7 2.42 5.36 16.10
C SER A 7 1.26 6.32 16.39
N ASP A 8 1.54 7.37 17.17
CA ASP A 8 0.63 8.51 17.33
C ASP A 8 0.79 9.54 16.19
N ASP A 9 1.84 9.39 15.36
CA ASP A 9 2.02 10.14 14.12
C ASP A 9 1.42 9.38 12.93
N GLU A 10 0.63 10.09 12.13
CA GLU A 10 -0.02 9.53 10.95
C GLU A 10 0.99 9.13 9.88
N THR A 11 2.02 9.96 9.66
CA THR A 11 3.04 9.69 8.63
C THR A 11 3.78 8.39 8.96
N GLU A 12 4.16 8.19 10.22
CA GLU A 12 4.78 6.94 10.67
C GLU A 12 3.81 5.75 10.56
N SER A 13 2.55 5.93 10.92
CA SER A 13 1.53 4.87 10.80
C SER A 13 1.30 4.44 9.35
N VAL A 14 1.19 5.39 8.43
CA VAL A 14 1.07 5.15 6.98
C VAL A 14 2.34 4.48 6.46
N THR A 15 3.53 4.97 6.85
CA THR A 15 4.81 4.38 6.45
C THR A 15 4.92 2.91 6.89
N ASN A 16 4.57 2.61 8.15
CA ASN A 16 4.58 1.24 8.66
C ASN A 16 3.56 0.35 7.96
N PHE A 17 2.39 0.89 7.61
CA PHE A 17 1.40 0.17 6.83
C PHE A 17 1.95 -0.22 5.45
N PHE A 18 2.56 0.72 4.73
CA PHE A 18 3.18 0.44 3.45
C PHE A 18 4.35 -0.54 3.58
N ASN A 19 5.18 -0.48 4.63
CA ASN A 19 6.22 -1.48 4.86
C ASN A 19 5.66 -2.90 4.98
N ILE A 20 4.49 -3.06 5.61
CA ILE A 20 3.81 -4.35 5.71
C ILE A 20 3.29 -4.79 4.34
N LEU A 21 2.67 -3.90 3.57
CA LEU A 21 2.18 -4.25 2.23
C LEU A 21 3.31 -4.61 1.27
N HIS A 22 4.42 -3.87 1.27
CA HIS A 22 5.61 -4.20 0.46
C HIS A 22 6.20 -5.56 0.85
N SER A 23 6.04 -6.03 2.09
CA SER A 23 6.54 -7.35 2.50
C SER A 23 5.79 -8.53 1.86
N VAL A 24 4.60 -8.27 1.31
CA VAL A 24 3.74 -9.26 0.66
C VAL A 24 3.41 -8.90 -0.80
N GLU A 25 4.14 -7.94 -1.38
CA GLU A 25 3.92 -7.54 -2.77
C GLU A 25 4.32 -8.66 -3.73
N GLN A 26 3.52 -8.85 -4.77
CA GLN A 26 3.81 -9.81 -5.84
C GLN A 26 4.56 -9.10 -6.97
N ALA A 27 5.83 -9.44 -7.14
CA ALA A 27 6.66 -8.96 -8.23
C ALA A 27 6.16 -9.48 -9.60
N LYS A 28 6.33 -8.66 -10.65
CA LYS A 28 5.98 -9.06 -12.03
C LYS A 28 6.64 -10.40 -12.39
N ARG A 29 5.86 -11.32 -12.95
CA ARG A 29 6.26 -12.67 -13.42
C ARG A 29 6.59 -13.69 -12.32
N LEU A 30 6.32 -13.38 -11.05
CA LEU A 30 6.54 -14.34 -9.96
C LEU A 30 5.39 -15.35 -9.84
N ASP A 31 4.16 -14.90 -10.06
CA ASP A 31 2.95 -15.68 -9.77
C ASP A 31 2.13 -15.91 -11.04
N GLU A 32 2.11 -17.15 -11.54
CA GLU A 32 1.42 -17.55 -12.76
C GLU A 32 0.03 -18.10 -12.42
N ILE A 33 -1.01 -17.36 -12.82
CA ILE A 33 -2.41 -17.73 -12.54
C ILE A 33 -3.03 -18.59 -13.65
N GLU A 34 -2.52 -18.45 -14.88
CA GLU A 34 -2.86 -19.24 -16.06
C GLU A 34 -1.64 -19.26 -16.98
N PRO A 35 -1.51 -20.22 -17.92
CA PRO A 35 -0.38 -20.28 -18.85
C PRO A 35 -0.11 -18.93 -19.55
N GLY A 36 1.02 -18.30 -19.22
CA GLY A 36 1.44 -17.00 -19.75
C GLY A 36 0.77 -15.77 -19.14
N LYS A 37 -0.09 -15.93 -18.12
CA LYS A 37 -0.71 -14.83 -17.37
C LYS A 37 -0.17 -14.80 -15.95
N PHE A 38 0.37 -13.65 -15.58
CA PHE A 38 0.97 -13.45 -14.27
C PHE A 38 0.23 -12.35 -13.53
N GLU A 39 -0.10 -12.61 -12.27
CA GLU A 39 -0.56 -11.56 -11.37
C GLU A 39 0.64 -10.80 -10.77
N TYR A 40 0.38 -9.56 -10.38
CA TYR A 40 1.34 -8.72 -9.68
C TYR A 40 0.59 -7.62 -8.95
N THR A 41 1.20 -7.07 -7.89
CA THR A 41 0.62 -5.95 -7.14
C THR A 41 0.74 -4.68 -7.99
N MET A 42 -0.37 -4.19 -8.55
CA MET A 42 -0.34 -2.98 -9.39
C MET A 42 -0.16 -1.69 -8.59
N TYR A 43 -0.87 -1.61 -7.47
CA TYR A 43 -0.86 -0.49 -6.55
C TYR A 43 -1.23 -1.00 -5.15
N SER A 44 -0.84 -0.24 -4.15
CA SER A 44 -1.17 -0.47 -2.74
C SER A 44 -1.74 0.82 -2.17
N ASP A 45 -2.79 0.74 -1.38
CA ASP A 45 -3.42 1.92 -0.78
C ASP A 45 -3.86 1.70 0.66
N CYS A 46 -4.07 2.83 1.35
CA CYS A 46 -4.77 2.89 2.63
C CYS A 46 -5.46 4.24 2.79
N MET A 47 -6.41 4.34 3.72
CA MET A 47 -7.18 5.57 3.93
C MET A 47 -7.22 5.95 5.40
N ASN A 48 -6.98 7.22 5.70
CA ASN A 48 -7.40 7.83 6.95
C ASN A 48 -8.85 8.29 6.80
N LEU A 49 -9.78 7.54 7.41
CA LEU A 49 -11.21 7.81 7.33
C LEU A 49 -11.65 9.02 8.16
N ASP A 50 -10.92 9.37 9.23
CA ASP A 50 -11.23 10.53 10.06
C ASP A 50 -10.91 11.84 9.33
N LYS A 51 -9.84 11.83 8.52
CA LYS A 51 -9.40 12.99 7.72
C LYS A 51 -9.91 12.95 6.28
N GLY A 52 -10.39 11.82 5.78
CA GLY A 52 -10.77 11.63 4.38
C GLY A 52 -9.58 11.68 3.42
N ILE A 53 -8.41 11.17 3.83
CA ILE A 53 -7.19 11.17 3.00
C ILE A 53 -6.89 9.75 2.52
N LEU A 54 -6.78 9.57 1.20
CA LEU A 54 -6.31 8.35 0.56
C LEU A 54 -4.81 8.43 0.33
N TYR A 55 -4.06 7.43 0.79
CA TYR A 55 -2.63 7.26 0.53
C TYR A 55 -2.43 6.09 -0.42
N PHE A 56 -1.55 6.22 -1.41
CA PHE A 56 -1.27 5.13 -2.35
C PHE A 56 0.16 5.15 -2.89
N THR A 57 0.63 3.98 -3.33
CA THR A 57 1.83 3.79 -4.15
C THR A 57 1.46 2.97 -5.38
N THR A 58 2.32 3.00 -6.40
CA THR A 58 2.15 2.13 -7.59
C THR A 58 3.39 1.27 -7.76
N TYR A 59 3.28 0.15 -8.47
CA TYR A 59 4.40 -0.76 -8.68
C TYR A 59 5.66 -0.07 -9.25
N ASP A 60 5.45 0.89 -10.16
CA ASP A 60 6.56 1.60 -10.82
C ASP A 60 6.95 2.90 -10.07
N ASN A 61 6.26 3.25 -8.98
CA ASN A 61 6.55 4.42 -8.14
C ASN A 61 6.28 4.14 -6.64
N ASN A 62 7.36 3.97 -5.88
CA ASN A 62 7.34 3.70 -4.44
C ASN A 62 7.13 4.95 -3.57
N GLN A 63 7.03 6.15 -4.16
CA GLN A 63 6.64 7.34 -3.42
C GLN A 63 5.19 7.20 -2.94
N ILE A 64 4.94 7.46 -1.66
CA ILE A 64 3.59 7.53 -1.10
C ILE A 64 2.99 8.88 -1.49
N ASP A 65 1.94 8.83 -2.32
CA ASP A 65 1.15 10.00 -2.69
C ASP A 65 -0.14 10.04 -1.86
N ALA A 66 -0.68 11.24 -1.65
CA ALA A 66 -1.89 11.48 -0.84
C ALA A 66 -2.93 12.30 -1.60
N VAL A 67 -4.20 11.90 -1.50
CA VAL A 67 -5.35 12.59 -2.08
C VAL A 67 -6.35 12.91 -0.98
N ASP A 68 -6.69 14.19 -0.84
CA ASP A 68 -7.77 14.64 0.04
C ASP A 68 -9.12 14.51 -0.68
N MET A 69 -9.96 13.61 -0.16
CA MET A 69 -11.23 13.20 -0.74
C MET A 69 -12.39 14.14 -0.38
N ASN A 70 -12.17 15.15 0.47
CA ASN A 70 -13.20 16.12 0.86
C ASN A 70 -13.30 17.31 -0.10
N ASN A 71 -12.49 17.34 -1.17
CA ASN A 71 -12.46 18.42 -2.16
C ASN A 71 -13.52 18.27 -3.24
#